data_AF-A0A1B8ARP3-F1
#
_entry.id   AF-A0A1B8ARP3-F1
#
_cell.length_a   1.000
_cell.length_b   1.000
_cell.length_c   1.000
_cell.angle_alpha   90.00
_cell.angle_beta   90.00
_cell.angle_gamma   90.00
#
_symmetry.space_group_name_H-M   'P 1'
#
loop_
_entity.id
_entity.type
_entity.pdbx_description
1 polymer ?
#
loop_
_entity_poly.entity_id
_entity_poly.type
_entity_poly.pdbx_seq_one_letter_code
_entity_poly.pdbx_strand_id
1 'polypeptide(L)'
;MERTHRESIWTNSAWHQFCPCPFAAGSCSGRCHDDVADMSPRHAEDCCNKTVPIYVIPSSGAARHLIAWCLNNWLYRRWYKPYRNEIEHCRFIAKQFYTCPALDQPLVPLVSSLHERICNQVKAYQKDVVTRPVTPEVPGEPLYRDQRFLILQPLFEAITIIILADDFNIFIPNLDNLPCLITLTGQNDNLSAPISFSTIKHEITNYVSETAVNVPLHVAYDFIMSLEQREMNAFGLQPDPIESAIQCHDKETLGYDRQHLNSVVRDLGGGDDPVTGPSSTWVDTTVYTGLCDAMVLLEKGCSTMERLTRRMEVNMFFRANTSQPLPSRRYSI
;
A
#
# COMPACT_ATOMS: atom_id res chain seq x y z
N MET A 1 17.20 -4.41 -7.57
CA MET A 1 15.75 -4.23 -7.82
C MET A 1 14.91 -4.64 -6.62
N GLU A 2 14.88 -5.92 -6.24
CA GLU A 2 14.03 -6.43 -5.15
C GLU A 2 14.18 -5.63 -3.84
N ARG A 3 15.44 -5.41 -3.41
CA ARG A 3 15.76 -4.59 -2.24
C ARG A 3 15.18 -3.18 -2.35
N THR A 4 15.45 -2.50 -3.46
CA THR A 4 14.94 -1.13 -3.68
C THR A 4 13.43 -1.08 -3.70
N HIS A 5 12.78 -2.08 -4.31
CA HIS A 5 11.34 -2.23 -4.31
C HIS A 5 10.80 -2.31 -2.87
N ARG A 6 11.35 -3.22 -2.07
CA ARG A 6 10.97 -3.38 -0.65
C ARG A 6 11.21 -2.10 0.16
N GLU A 7 12.37 -1.46 0.01
CA GLU A 7 12.70 -0.20 0.67
C GLU A 7 11.69 0.90 0.30
N SER A 8 11.35 1.04 -0.98
CA SER A 8 10.37 2.01 -1.47
C SER A 8 8.97 1.77 -0.89
N ILE A 9 8.46 0.53 -0.99
CA ILE A 9 7.14 0.16 -0.46
C ILE A 9 7.07 0.36 1.06
N TRP A 10 8.11 -0.05 1.78
CA TRP A 10 8.19 0.16 3.23
C TRP A 10 8.25 1.65 3.56
N THR A 11 9.08 2.43 2.88
CA THR A 11 9.22 3.87 3.10
C THR A 11 7.91 4.62 2.88
N ASN A 12 7.14 4.30 1.84
CA ASN A 12 5.90 5.00 1.54
C ASN A 12 4.68 4.52 2.35
N SER A 13 4.64 3.24 2.73
CA SER A 13 3.51 2.68 3.48
C SER A 13 3.69 2.76 5.00
N ALA A 14 4.93 2.65 5.48
CA ALA A 14 5.25 2.50 6.89
C ALA A 14 5.84 3.78 7.52
N TRP A 15 6.54 4.61 6.73
CA TRP A 15 7.26 5.78 7.22
C TRP A 15 6.62 7.11 6.77
N HIS A 16 6.46 7.32 5.47
CA HIS A 16 5.87 8.52 4.87
C HIS A 16 4.40 8.30 4.55
N GLN A 17 3.63 7.96 5.57
CA GLN A 17 2.20 7.72 5.44
C GLN A 17 1.48 9.00 5.02
N PHE A 18 0.65 8.91 3.98
CA PHE A 18 -0.29 9.99 3.69
C PHE A 18 -1.40 9.97 4.75
N CYS A 19 -1.63 11.14 5.37
CA CYS A 19 -2.73 11.37 6.29
C CYS A 19 -3.78 12.21 5.55
N PRO A 20 -4.95 11.64 5.18
CA PRO A 20 -5.95 12.39 4.45
C PRO A 20 -6.61 13.51 5.27
N CYS A 21 -6.65 13.43 6.62
CA CYS A 21 -7.12 14.54 7.47
C CYS A 21 -6.09 15.69 7.37
N PRO A 22 -6.47 16.90 6.92
CA PRO A 22 -5.56 18.05 6.86
C PRO A 22 -5.26 18.64 8.25
N PHE A 23 -5.98 18.20 9.28
CA PHE A 23 -5.84 18.70 10.64
C PHE A 23 -4.83 17.86 11.43
N ALA A 24 -4.20 18.48 12.43
CA ALA A 24 -3.28 17.79 13.33
C ALA A 24 -3.97 16.63 14.08
N ALA A 25 -3.18 15.63 14.48
CA ALA A 25 -3.69 14.50 15.25
C ALA A 25 -4.38 14.99 16.53
N GLY A 26 -5.63 14.58 16.74
CA GLY A 26 -6.43 14.98 17.91
C GLY A 26 -7.12 16.35 17.81
N SER A 27 -6.96 17.10 16.71
CA SER A 27 -7.69 18.36 16.46
C SER A 27 -8.73 18.25 15.34
N CYS A 28 -8.94 17.07 14.77
CA CYS A 28 -9.95 16.84 13.74
C CYS A 28 -11.35 17.08 14.37
N SER A 29 -12.04 18.13 13.91
CA SER A 29 -13.44 18.43 14.25
C SER A 29 -14.39 17.56 13.42
N GLY A 30 -15.69 17.51 13.75
CA GLY A 30 -16.67 16.74 12.96
C GLY A 30 -16.76 17.10 11.46
N ARG A 31 -16.19 18.25 11.03
CA ARG A 31 -16.10 18.69 9.62
C ARG A 31 -14.79 18.28 8.92
N CYS A 32 -13.87 17.63 9.63
CA CYS A 32 -12.57 17.23 9.07
C CYS A 32 -12.67 16.19 7.94
N HIS A 33 -13.86 15.65 7.74
CA HIS A 33 -14.18 14.64 6.76
C HIS A 33 -14.79 15.23 5.48
N ASP A 34 -15.03 16.55 5.44
CA ASP A 34 -15.52 17.23 4.23
C ASP A 34 -14.38 17.57 3.28
N ASP A 35 -13.16 17.74 3.82
CA ASP A 35 -11.94 18.08 3.10
C ASP A 35 -10.91 16.95 3.15
N VAL A 36 -10.14 16.80 2.06
CA VAL A 36 -8.98 15.90 1.98
C VAL A 36 -7.75 16.76 1.77
N ALA A 37 -6.69 16.51 2.52
CA ALA A 37 -5.41 17.20 2.31
C ALA A 37 -4.97 17.08 0.85
N ASP A 38 -4.39 18.15 0.30
CA ASP A 38 -3.84 18.11 -1.06
C ASP A 38 -2.74 17.05 -1.14
N MET A 39 -2.89 16.15 -2.11
CA MET A 39 -1.97 15.06 -2.32
C MET A 39 -0.73 15.56 -3.05
N SER A 40 0.46 15.30 -2.48
CA SER A 40 1.72 15.57 -3.16
C SER A 40 1.88 14.65 -4.38
N PRO A 41 2.69 15.05 -5.39
CA PRO A 41 3.05 14.21 -6.53
C PRO A 41 3.44 12.78 -6.11
N ARG A 42 4.37 12.67 -5.16
CA ARG A 42 4.84 11.38 -4.62
C ARG A 42 3.70 10.51 -4.09
N HIS A 43 2.72 11.09 -3.38
CA HIS A 43 1.61 10.33 -2.81
C HIS A 43 0.58 9.92 -3.87
N ALA A 44 0.36 10.75 -4.90
CA ALA A 44 -0.51 10.42 -6.01
C ALA A 44 0.05 9.24 -6.81
N GLU A 45 1.35 9.28 -7.12
CA GLU A 45 2.04 8.17 -7.78
C GLU A 45 2.06 6.90 -6.91
N ASP A 46 2.17 7.03 -5.59
CA ASP A 46 2.18 5.87 -4.68
C ASP A 46 0.81 5.17 -4.54
N CYS A 47 -0.28 5.85 -4.91
CA CYS A 47 -1.60 5.22 -5.07
C CYS A 47 -1.69 4.36 -6.33
N CYS A 48 -0.84 4.62 -7.32
CA CYS A 48 -0.80 3.84 -8.56
C CYS A 48 -0.12 2.49 -8.36
N ASN A 49 -0.49 1.53 -9.21
CA ASN A 49 -0.02 0.14 -9.21
C ASN A 49 -0.28 -0.56 -7.87
N LYS A 50 -1.32 -0.13 -7.15
CA LYS A 50 -1.81 -0.76 -5.94
C LYS A 50 -3.18 -1.38 -6.21
N THR A 51 -3.42 -2.56 -5.68
CA THR A 51 -4.69 -3.27 -5.92
C THR A 51 -5.81 -2.77 -5.00
N VAL A 52 -5.51 -2.47 -3.74
CA VAL A 52 -6.53 -2.06 -2.77
C VAL A 52 -6.04 -0.97 -1.80
N PRO A 53 -6.85 0.05 -1.49
CA PRO A 53 -6.61 0.96 -0.37
C PRO A 53 -7.00 0.29 0.97
N ILE A 54 -6.14 0.44 1.98
CA ILE A 54 -6.40 0.02 3.36
C ILE A 54 -6.42 1.24 4.26
N TYR A 55 -7.58 1.55 4.84
CA TYR A 55 -7.78 2.62 5.79
C TYR A 55 -7.62 2.09 7.21
N VAL A 56 -6.58 2.58 7.89
CA VAL A 56 -6.35 2.31 9.31
C VAL A 56 -6.91 3.47 10.12
N ILE A 57 -7.99 3.21 10.86
CA ILE A 57 -8.69 4.19 11.68
C ILE A 57 -8.15 4.09 13.12
N PRO A 58 -7.45 5.11 13.64
CA PRO A 58 -6.83 5.03 14.95
C PRO A 58 -7.83 5.10 16.10
N SER A 59 -7.56 4.27 17.12
CA SER A 59 -7.91 4.44 18.54
C SER A 59 -7.40 5.75 19.16
N SER A 60 -8.08 6.36 20.13
CA SER A 60 -7.41 7.25 21.09
C SER A 60 -6.31 6.44 21.80
N GLY A 61 -5.04 6.64 21.42
CA GLY A 61 -3.90 5.90 21.96
C GLY A 61 -3.44 4.67 21.15
N ALA A 62 -3.91 4.49 19.91
CA ALA A 62 -3.49 3.37 19.08
C ALA A 62 -2.01 3.49 18.65
N ALA A 63 -1.31 2.34 18.65
CA ALA A 63 0.07 2.16 18.20
C ALA A 63 0.21 2.29 16.67
N ARG A 64 -0.12 3.46 16.12
CA ARG A 64 -0.22 3.76 14.68
C ARG A 64 0.99 3.30 13.88
N HIS A 65 2.18 3.55 14.38
CA HIS A 65 3.41 3.13 13.69
C HIS A 65 3.62 1.63 13.77
N LEU A 66 3.27 0.99 14.90
CA LEU A 66 3.42 -0.45 15.05
C LEU A 66 2.50 -1.22 14.09
N ILE A 67 1.22 -0.84 14.02
CA ILE A 67 0.27 -1.49 13.11
C ILE A 67 0.72 -1.33 11.65
N ALA A 68 1.25 -0.15 11.28
CA ALA A 68 1.79 0.07 9.94
C ALA A 68 2.93 -0.87 9.58
N TRP A 69 3.86 -1.05 10.52
CA TRP A 69 5.04 -1.86 10.29
C TRP A 69 4.65 -3.33 10.21
N CYS A 70 3.81 -3.79 11.14
CA CYS A 70 3.31 -5.17 11.14
C CYS A 70 2.51 -5.45 9.87
N LEU A 71 1.57 -4.58 9.50
CA LEU A 71 0.70 -4.76 8.34
C LEU A 71 1.48 -4.75 7.04
N ASN A 72 2.41 -3.80 6.87
CA ASN A 72 3.26 -3.74 5.69
C ASN A 72 4.14 -5.01 5.56
N ASN A 73 4.75 -5.47 6.65
CA ASN A 73 5.56 -6.69 6.67
C ASN A 73 4.72 -7.93 6.34
N TRP A 74 3.52 -8.03 6.91
CA TRP A 74 2.61 -9.14 6.69
C TRP A 74 2.12 -9.20 5.24
N LEU A 75 1.68 -8.07 4.68
CA LEU A 75 1.25 -7.99 3.28
C LEU A 75 2.39 -8.33 2.32
N TYR A 76 3.59 -7.76 2.55
CA TYR A 76 4.73 -7.98 1.66
C TYR A 76 5.17 -9.44 1.65
N ARG A 77 5.24 -10.11 2.80
CA ARG A 77 5.65 -11.53 2.87
C ARG A 77 4.69 -12.47 2.16
N ARG A 78 3.40 -12.15 2.14
CA ARG A 78 2.37 -12.97 1.49
C ARG A 78 2.30 -12.71 -0.01
N TRP A 79 2.39 -11.45 -0.40
CA TRP A 79 2.28 -11.04 -1.81
C TRP A 79 3.57 -11.27 -2.60
N TYR A 80 4.72 -10.95 -2.01
CA TYR A 80 5.99 -10.96 -2.71
C TYR A 80 6.43 -12.38 -3.09
N LYS A 81 6.77 -12.54 -4.37
CA LYS A 81 7.39 -13.75 -4.91
C LYS A 81 8.76 -13.36 -5.48
N PRO A 82 9.86 -13.94 -4.98
CA PRO A 82 11.20 -13.66 -5.49
C PRO A 82 11.29 -13.81 -7.01
N TYR A 83 12.06 -12.92 -7.65
CA TYR A 83 12.39 -12.98 -9.07
C TYR A 83 11.19 -13.03 -10.03
N ARG A 84 10.05 -12.44 -9.64
CA ARG A 84 8.87 -12.27 -10.51
C ARG A 84 8.69 -10.84 -10.98
N ASN A 85 8.01 -10.70 -12.11
CA ASN A 85 7.67 -9.43 -12.77
C ASN A 85 6.57 -8.61 -12.10
N GLU A 86 6.04 -9.10 -10.99
CA GLU A 86 4.98 -8.45 -10.23
C GLU A 86 5.47 -7.23 -9.41
N ILE A 87 6.78 -6.88 -9.44
CA ILE A 87 7.37 -5.79 -8.62
C ILE A 87 7.78 -4.54 -9.40
N GLU A 88 7.66 -4.57 -10.72
CA GLU A 88 8.06 -3.47 -11.59
C GLU A 88 7.11 -2.27 -11.37
N HIS A 89 7.64 -1.04 -11.48
CA HIS A 89 6.93 0.23 -11.20
C HIS A 89 6.22 0.28 -9.84
N CYS A 90 6.88 -0.24 -8.81
CA CYS A 90 6.38 -0.25 -7.43
C CYS A 90 5.02 -0.94 -7.28
N ARG A 91 4.70 -1.91 -8.15
CA ARG A 91 3.48 -2.71 -8.01
C ARG A 91 3.48 -3.40 -6.65
N PHE A 92 2.34 -3.34 -5.97
CA PHE A 92 2.18 -3.93 -4.64
C PHE A 92 0.69 -4.10 -4.33
N ILE A 93 0.33 -5.05 -3.47
CA ILE A 93 -1.09 -5.36 -3.22
C ILE A 93 -1.90 -4.19 -2.63
N ALA A 94 -1.29 -3.32 -1.82
CA ALA A 94 -2.07 -2.34 -1.08
C ALA A 94 -1.39 -0.99 -0.83
N LYS A 95 -2.20 0.07 -0.76
CA LYS A 95 -1.81 1.38 -0.21
C LYS A 95 -2.42 1.55 1.18
N GLN A 96 -1.62 1.93 2.16
CA GLN A 96 -2.12 2.22 3.51
C GLN A 96 -2.40 3.71 3.67
N PHE A 97 -3.60 4.03 4.17
CA PHE A 97 -4.04 5.37 4.57
C PHE A 97 -4.32 5.39 6.06
N TYR A 98 -3.90 6.47 6.72
CA TYR A 98 -4.13 6.64 8.15
C TYR A 98 -4.99 7.86 8.35
N THR A 99 -6.24 7.64 8.72
CA THR A 99 -7.20 8.71 8.94
C THR A 99 -7.18 9.15 10.39
N CYS A 100 -7.92 10.19 10.71
CA CYS A 100 -8.20 10.53 12.10
C CYS A 100 -9.46 9.79 12.59
N PRO A 101 -9.63 9.62 13.91
CA PRO A 101 -10.79 8.94 14.46
C PRO A 101 -12.05 9.73 14.11
N ALA A 102 -12.98 9.11 13.41
CA ALA A 102 -14.31 9.66 13.19
C ALA A 102 -15.17 9.27 14.39
N LEU A 103 -15.33 10.17 15.36
CA LEU A 103 -15.97 9.83 16.63
C LEU A 103 -17.50 9.67 16.50
N ASP A 104 -18.13 10.23 15.46
CA ASP A 104 -19.60 10.36 15.41
C ASP A 104 -20.27 10.01 14.06
N GLN A 105 -19.53 9.52 13.05
CA GLN A 105 -20.09 9.18 11.72
C GLN A 105 -19.98 7.69 11.39
N PRO A 106 -20.94 7.11 10.63
CA PRO A 106 -20.80 5.76 10.09
C PRO A 106 -19.54 5.63 9.23
N LEU A 107 -18.69 4.66 9.55
CA LEU A 107 -17.37 4.48 8.91
C LEU A 107 -17.43 4.23 7.40
N VAL A 108 -18.41 3.46 6.93
CA VAL A 108 -18.49 3.05 5.51
C VAL A 108 -18.77 4.25 4.58
N PRO A 109 -19.83 5.05 4.77
CA PRO A 109 -20.04 6.26 3.96
C PRO A 109 -18.87 7.24 4.03
N LEU A 110 -18.29 7.39 5.22
CA LEU A 110 -17.15 8.28 5.43
C LEU A 110 -15.94 7.87 4.58
N VAL A 111 -15.52 6.60 4.69
CA VAL A 111 -14.37 6.09 3.94
C VAL A 111 -14.65 6.10 2.44
N SER A 112 -15.89 5.79 2.03
CA SER A 112 -16.28 5.81 0.61
C SER A 112 -16.13 7.22 0.02
N SER A 113 -16.66 8.24 0.69
CA SER A 113 -16.53 9.64 0.26
C SER A 113 -15.08 10.13 0.27
N LEU A 114 -14.31 9.73 1.30
CA LEU A 114 -12.88 10.03 1.38
C LEU A 114 -12.11 9.42 0.21
N HIS A 115 -12.37 8.15 -0.08
CA HIS A 115 -11.70 7.40 -1.14
C HIS A 115 -12.01 7.95 -2.53
N GLU A 116 -13.27 8.32 -2.77
CA GLU A 116 -13.67 8.97 -4.02
C GLU A 116 -12.86 10.26 -4.27
N ARG A 117 -12.72 11.12 -3.24
CA ARG A 117 -11.92 12.35 -3.35
C ARG A 117 -10.44 12.05 -3.58
N ILE A 118 -9.89 11.04 -2.92
CA ILE A 118 -8.50 10.59 -3.16
C ILE A 118 -8.32 10.15 -4.62
N CYS A 119 -9.21 9.30 -5.14
CA CYS A 119 -9.14 8.85 -6.53
C CYS A 119 -9.26 10.03 -7.51
N ASN A 120 -10.14 10.99 -7.22
CA ASN A 120 -10.28 12.20 -8.04
C ASN A 120 -9.01 13.07 -8.03
N GLN A 121 -8.33 13.23 -6.89
CA GLN A 121 -7.05 13.93 -6.84
C GLN A 121 -5.97 13.21 -7.66
N VAL A 122 -5.88 11.88 -7.57
CA VAL A 122 -4.92 11.08 -8.35
C VAL A 122 -5.17 11.23 -9.85
N LYS A 123 -6.44 11.12 -10.29
CA LYS A 123 -6.81 11.31 -11.71
C LYS A 123 -6.53 12.73 -12.21
N ALA A 124 -6.83 13.74 -11.39
CA ALA A 124 -6.53 15.13 -11.72
C ALA A 124 -5.02 15.35 -11.87
N TYR A 125 -4.23 14.78 -10.97
CA TYR A 125 -2.77 14.83 -11.03
C TYR A 125 -2.23 14.13 -12.28
N GLN A 126 -2.66 12.91 -12.57
CA GLN A 126 -2.24 12.17 -13.77
C GLN A 126 -2.55 12.97 -15.05
N LYS A 127 -3.72 13.62 -15.11
CA LYS A 127 -4.08 14.49 -16.23
C LYS A 127 -3.18 15.72 -16.33
N ASP A 128 -2.87 16.36 -15.20
CA ASP A 128 -2.01 17.55 -15.16
C ASP A 128 -0.58 17.23 -15.60
N VAL A 129 0.03 16.16 -15.06
CA VAL A 129 1.41 15.79 -15.39
C VAL A 129 1.59 15.45 -16.86
N VAL A 130 0.64 14.75 -17.49
CA VAL A 130 0.69 14.45 -18.94
C VAL A 130 0.68 15.71 -19.80
N THR A 131 0.12 16.82 -19.31
CA THR A 131 0.09 18.09 -20.03
C THR A 131 1.30 18.99 -19.78
N ARG A 132 2.16 18.64 -18.80
CA ARG A 132 3.36 19.42 -18.50
C ARG A 132 4.47 19.09 -19.51
N PRO A 133 5.21 20.09 -20.01
CA PRO A 133 6.39 19.82 -20.83
C PRO A 133 7.41 19.00 -20.02
N VAL A 134 8.00 17.99 -20.63
CA VAL A 134 9.15 17.25 -20.07
C VAL A 134 10.31 18.24 -19.97
N THR A 135 10.40 18.97 -18.85
CA THR A 135 11.46 19.94 -18.64
C THR A 135 12.77 19.19 -18.38
N PRO A 136 13.88 19.57 -19.04
CA PRO A 136 15.18 19.03 -18.69
C PRO A 136 15.52 19.48 -17.26
N GLU A 137 15.78 18.50 -16.39
CA GLU A 137 16.49 18.58 -15.11
C GLU A 137 16.72 20.01 -14.58
N VAL A 138 15.67 20.64 -14.04
CA VAL A 138 15.86 21.83 -13.20
C VAL A 138 16.20 21.33 -11.80
N PRO A 139 17.37 21.67 -11.24
CA PRO A 139 17.72 21.25 -9.88
C PRO A 139 16.67 21.74 -8.88
N GLY A 140 15.98 20.81 -8.22
CA GLY A 140 14.98 21.10 -7.20
C GLY A 140 13.52 20.98 -7.64
N GLU A 141 13.23 20.72 -8.92
CA GLU A 141 11.89 20.34 -9.37
C GLU A 141 11.66 18.84 -9.15
N PRO A 142 10.43 18.42 -8.77
CA PRO A 142 10.12 17.01 -8.63
C PRO A 142 10.25 16.33 -10.00
N LEU A 143 11.18 15.38 -10.13
CA LEU A 143 11.19 14.49 -11.28
C LEU A 143 9.89 13.68 -11.24
N TYR A 144 9.13 13.77 -12.32
CA TYR A 144 7.93 12.97 -12.51
C TYR A 144 8.34 11.61 -13.07
N ARG A 145 7.83 10.52 -12.49
CA ARG A 145 8.00 9.20 -13.10
C ARG A 145 7.20 9.13 -14.39
N ASP A 146 7.56 8.21 -15.27
CA ASP A 146 6.81 8.00 -16.52
C ASP A 146 5.37 7.60 -16.21
N GLN A 147 4.45 8.55 -16.42
CA GLN A 147 3.05 8.43 -16.02
C GLN A 147 2.31 7.32 -16.78
N ARG A 148 2.85 6.85 -17.92
CA ARG A 148 2.27 5.73 -18.68
C ARG A 148 2.24 4.43 -17.88
N PHE A 149 3.19 4.25 -16.96
CA PHE A 149 3.31 3.05 -16.14
C PHE A 149 2.75 3.23 -14.72
N LEU A 150 2.21 4.41 -14.40
CA LEU A 150 1.54 4.67 -13.14
C LEU A 150 0.03 4.56 -13.33
N ILE A 151 -0.49 3.35 -13.14
CA ILE A 151 -1.89 3.03 -13.41
C ILE A 151 -2.67 3.00 -12.09
N LEU A 152 -3.71 3.82 -11.97
CA LEU A 152 -4.70 3.67 -10.91
C LEU A 152 -5.54 2.42 -11.23
N GLN A 153 -5.37 1.36 -10.44
CA GLN A 153 -5.98 0.07 -10.76
C GLN A 153 -7.50 0.12 -10.57
N PRO A 154 -8.31 -0.48 -11.45
CA PRO A 154 -9.77 -0.52 -11.27
C PRO A 154 -10.21 -1.11 -9.92
N LEU A 155 -9.52 -2.14 -9.43
CA LEU A 155 -9.78 -2.72 -8.10
C LEU A 155 -9.51 -1.73 -6.96
N PHE A 156 -8.56 -0.82 -7.13
CA PHE A 156 -8.24 0.21 -6.14
C PHE A 156 -9.41 1.18 -5.98
N GLU A 157 -10.09 1.48 -7.08
CA GLU A 157 -11.26 2.35 -7.09
C GLU A 157 -12.52 1.63 -6.58
N ALA A 158 -12.65 0.34 -6.88
CA ALA A 158 -13.86 -0.45 -6.65
C ALA A 158 -14.02 -0.97 -5.22
N ILE A 159 -12.93 -1.18 -4.48
CA ILE A 159 -12.93 -1.84 -3.18
C ILE A 159 -12.11 -1.04 -2.19
N THR A 160 -12.53 -0.99 -0.92
CA THR A 160 -11.66 -0.55 0.18
C THR A 160 -11.67 -1.54 1.34
N ILE A 161 -10.57 -1.59 2.08
CA ILE A 161 -10.47 -2.32 3.35
C ILE A 161 -10.34 -1.30 4.47
N ILE A 162 -11.09 -1.51 5.56
CA ILE A 162 -11.05 -0.65 6.75
C ILE A 162 -10.63 -1.51 7.94
N ILE A 163 -9.65 -1.03 8.70
CA ILE A 163 -9.11 -1.67 9.91
C ILE A 163 -9.24 -0.67 11.06
N LEU A 164 -9.84 -1.11 12.15
CA LEU A 164 -9.82 -0.36 13.41
C LEU A 164 -8.53 -0.69 14.14
N ALA A 165 -7.75 0.34 14.47
CA ALA A 165 -6.47 0.14 15.14
C ALA A 165 -6.63 -0.39 16.58
N ASP A 166 -7.81 -0.28 17.19
CA ASP A 166 -8.12 -0.85 18.51
C ASP A 166 -8.21 -2.37 18.51
N ASP A 167 -8.58 -2.97 17.38
CA ASP A 167 -8.61 -4.42 17.25
C ASP A 167 -7.20 -5.02 17.15
N PHE A 168 -6.19 -4.17 16.96
CA PHE A 168 -4.81 -4.59 16.88
C PHE A 168 -4.20 -4.83 18.27
N ASN A 169 -3.92 -6.10 18.55
CA ASN A 169 -3.29 -6.51 19.79
C ASN A 169 -1.77 -6.27 19.76
N ILE A 170 -1.31 -5.26 20.50
CA ILE A 170 0.13 -4.90 20.60
C ILE A 170 1.00 -6.00 21.24
N PHE A 171 0.41 -6.92 22.01
CA PHE A 171 1.14 -8.00 22.68
C PHE A 171 1.37 -9.20 21.75
N ILE A 172 0.39 -9.51 20.90
CA ILE A 172 0.41 -10.65 19.99
C ILE A 172 -0.14 -10.18 18.64
N PRO A 173 0.72 -9.76 17.70
CA PRO A 173 0.28 -9.36 16.37
C PRO A 173 0.07 -10.61 15.54
N ASN A 174 -1.03 -11.29 15.82
CA ASN A 174 -1.62 -12.17 14.84
C ASN A 174 -2.50 -11.33 13.92
N LEU A 175 -1.92 -10.91 12.80
CA LEU A 175 -2.63 -10.13 11.80
C LEU A 175 -3.61 -10.98 10.98
N ASP A 176 -3.46 -12.31 10.93
CA ASP A 176 -4.35 -13.16 10.13
C ASP A 176 -5.81 -13.05 10.59
N ASN A 177 -6.00 -12.98 11.90
CA ASN A 177 -7.31 -12.90 12.54
C ASN A 177 -7.74 -11.47 12.86
N LEU A 178 -6.99 -10.45 12.45
CA LEU A 178 -7.36 -9.06 12.68
C LEU A 178 -8.69 -8.78 11.96
N PRO A 179 -9.76 -8.35 12.66
CA PRO A 179 -11.00 -7.97 12.02
C PRO A 179 -10.78 -6.81 11.05
N CYS A 180 -11.42 -6.89 9.89
CA CYS A 180 -11.46 -5.81 8.92
C CYS A 180 -12.80 -5.79 8.20
N LEU A 181 -13.13 -4.63 7.64
CA LEU A 181 -14.34 -4.38 6.89
C LEU A 181 -13.98 -4.19 5.42
N ILE A 182 -14.49 -5.06 4.55
CA ILE A 182 -14.40 -4.88 3.10
C ILE A 182 -15.62 -4.10 2.65
N THR A 183 -15.41 -3.06 1.84
CA THR A 183 -16.49 -2.25 1.28
C THR A 183 -16.38 -2.15 -0.23
N LEU A 184 -17.52 -2.19 -0.92
CA LEU A 184 -17.65 -1.92 -2.35
C LEU A 184 -18.05 -0.46 -2.54
N THR A 185 -17.29 0.26 -3.36
CA THR A 185 -17.48 1.70 -3.58
C THR A 185 -18.58 2.00 -4.61
N GLY A 186 -18.97 0.99 -5.38
CA GLY A 186 -19.88 1.12 -6.52
C GLY A 186 -19.18 1.49 -7.84
N GLN A 187 -17.88 1.80 -7.81
CA GLN A 187 -17.09 1.97 -9.03
C GLN A 187 -16.86 0.61 -9.69
N ASN A 188 -17.41 0.42 -10.88
CA ASN A 188 -17.31 -0.83 -11.63
C ASN A 188 -16.65 -0.66 -13.01
N ASP A 189 -16.19 0.55 -13.31
CA ASP A 189 -15.57 0.86 -14.60
C ASP A 189 -14.28 0.06 -14.77
N ASN A 190 -14.07 -0.48 -15.97
CA ASN A 190 -12.86 -1.21 -16.38
C ASN A 190 -12.54 -2.48 -15.57
N LEU A 191 -13.50 -3.01 -14.81
CA LEU A 191 -13.39 -4.35 -14.21
C LEU A 191 -13.75 -5.42 -15.23
N SER A 192 -13.09 -6.58 -15.16
CA SER A 192 -13.40 -7.75 -15.98
C SER A 192 -14.80 -8.31 -15.71
N ALA A 193 -15.30 -8.17 -14.48
CA ALA A 193 -16.64 -8.56 -14.06
C ALA A 193 -17.04 -7.84 -12.75
N PRO A 194 -18.36 -7.73 -12.44
CA PRO A 194 -18.83 -7.20 -11.16
C PRO A 194 -18.21 -7.93 -9.97
N ILE A 195 -17.99 -7.20 -8.87
CA ILE A 195 -17.49 -7.75 -7.61
C ILE A 195 -18.67 -8.16 -6.75
N SER A 196 -18.58 -9.34 -6.11
CA SER A 196 -19.57 -9.80 -5.15
C SER A 196 -18.90 -10.58 -4.01
N PHE A 197 -19.55 -10.63 -2.86
CA PHE A 197 -19.08 -11.40 -1.70
C PHE A 197 -19.51 -12.87 -1.72
N SER A 198 -20.02 -13.37 -2.85
CA SER A 198 -20.52 -14.74 -2.97
C SER A 198 -19.44 -15.80 -2.70
N THR A 199 -18.20 -15.53 -3.12
CA THR A 199 -17.05 -16.43 -2.96
C THR A 199 -16.58 -16.57 -1.51
N ILE A 200 -16.80 -15.55 -0.69
CA ILE A 200 -16.38 -15.52 0.73
C ILE A 200 -17.55 -15.63 1.71
N LYS A 201 -18.76 -15.98 1.22
CA LYS A 201 -20.00 -15.96 2.01
C LYS A 201 -19.90 -16.73 3.33
N HIS A 202 -19.17 -17.84 3.35
CA HIS A 202 -19.03 -18.71 4.51
C HIS A 202 -18.02 -18.19 5.55
N GLU A 203 -17.22 -17.19 5.19
CA GLU A 203 -16.15 -16.63 6.02
C GLU A 203 -16.50 -15.23 6.55
N ILE A 204 -17.66 -14.69 6.15
CA ILE A 204 -18.21 -13.43 6.64
C ILE A 204 -18.64 -13.58 8.08
N THR A 205 -18.07 -12.75 8.95
CA THR A 205 -18.42 -12.73 10.38
C THR A 205 -19.66 -11.89 10.65
N ASN A 206 -19.86 -10.81 9.88
CA ASN A 206 -21.04 -9.95 10.00
C ASN A 206 -21.31 -9.15 8.71
N TYR A 207 -22.58 -9.00 8.34
CA TYR A 207 -23.02 -8.11 7.26
C TYR A 207 -23.35 -6.73 7.83
N VAL A 208 -22.59 -5.71 7.42
CA VAL A 208 -22.87 -4.30 7.79
C VAL A 208 -23.88 -3.69 6.83
N SER A 209 -23.77 -4.01 5.55
CA SER A 209 -24.73 -3.68 4.49
C SER A 209 -24.57 -4.65 3.32
N GLU A 210 -25.32 -4.46 2.23
CA GLU A 210 -25.13 -5.21 0.98
C GLU A 210 -23.75 -4.96 0.34
N THR A 211 -23.15 -3.79 0.62
CA THR A 211 -21.87 -3.35 0.08
C THR A 211 -20.73 -3.43 1.09
N ALA A 212 -20.97 -3.89 2.32
CA ALA A 212 -19.96 -3.89 3.37
C ALA A 212 -20.06 -5.11 4.30
N VAL A 213 -18.95 -5.85 4.44
CA VAL A 213 -18.89 -7.10 5.22
C VAL A 213 -17.66 -7.16 6.11
N ASN A 214 -17.83 -7.64 7.33
CA ASN A 214 -16.72 -7.92 8.24
C ASN A 214 -16.17 -9.31 7.98
N VAL A 215 -14.84 -9.39 7.90
CA VAL A 215 -14.07 -10.63 7.74
C VAL A 215 -12.73 -10.51 8.48
N PRO A 216 -12.07 -11.64 8.78
CA PRO A 216 -10.66 -11.62 9.16
C PRO A 216 -9.76 -11.12 8.02
N LEU A 217 -8.65 -10.47 8.34
CA LEU A 217 -7.74 -9.88 7.35
C LEU A 217 -7.16 -10.91 6.35
N HIS A 218 -6.90 -12.16 6.77
CA HIS A 218 -6.44 -13.18 5.83
C HIS A 218 -7.47 -13.49 4.74
N VAL A 219 -8.76 -13.53 5.11
CA VAL A 219 -9.88 -13.73 4.17
C VAL A 219 -9.98 -12.55 3.20
N ALA A 220 -9.85 -11.32 3.71
CA ALA A 220 -9.83 -10.14 2.86
C ALA A 220 -8.65 -10.16 1.88
N TYR A 221 -7.46 -10.55 2.36
CA TYR A 221 -6.29 -10.70 1.50
C TYR A 221 -6.52 -11.75 0.40
N ASP A 222 -6.99 -12.94 0.75
CA ASP A 222 -7.24 -14.03 -0.20
C ASP A 222 -8.32 -13.63 -1.23
N PHE A 223 -9.35 -12.91 -0.78
CA PHE A 223 -10.37 -12.33 -1.67
C PHE A 223 -9.76 -11.35 -2.67
N ILE A 224 -8.97 -10.37 -2.21
CA ILE A 224 -8.32 -9.39 -3.09
C ILE A 224 -7.34 -10.06 -4.05
N MET A 225 -6.55 -11.04 -3.59
CA MET A 225 -5.66 -11.80 -4.47
C MET A 225 -6.43 -12.56 -5.55
N SER A 226 -7.58 -13.13 -5.22
CA SER A 226 -8.44 -13.82 -6.20
C SER A 226 -8.98 -12.87 -7.27
N LEU A 227 -9.34 -11.64 -6.88
CA LEU A 227 -9.78 -10.60 -7.79
C LEU A 227 -8.62 -10.08 -8.64
N GLU A 228 -7.45 -9.85 -8.06
CA GLU A 228 -6.26 -9.45 -8.80
C GLU A 228 -5.91 -10.49 -9.87
N GLN A 229 -5.93 -11.78 -9.51
CA GLN A 229 -5.70 -12.86 -10.46
C GLN A 229 -6.75 -12.91 -11.57
N ARG A 230 -8.02 -12.62 -11.24
CA ARG A 230 -9.10 -12.52 -12.23
C ARG A 230 -8.83 -11.40 -13.24
N GLU A 231 -8.48 -10.21 -12.75
CA GLU A 231 -8.15 -9.07 -13.63
C GLU A 231 -6.89 -9.35 -14.47
N MET A 232 -5.86 -9.98 -13.87
CA MET A 232 -4.66 -10.40 -14.58
C MET A 232 -4.95 -11.41 -15.68
N ASN A 233 -5.89 -12.33 -15.47
CA ASN A 233 -6.28 -13.30 -16.49
C ASN A 233 -7.04 -12.64 -17.65
N ALA A 234 -7.77 -11.56 -17.37
CA ALA A 234 -8.57 -10.85 -18.37
C ALA A 234 -7.74 -9.83 -19.18
N PHE A 235 -6.85 -9.11 -18.52
CA PHE A 235 -6.15 -7.95 -19.09
C PHE A 235 -4.62 -8.07 -19.12
N GLY A 236 -4.06 -9.12 -18.54
CA GLY A 236 -2.62 -9.24 -18.30
C GLY A 236 -2.14 -8.45 -17.08
N LEU A 237 -0.83 -8.46 -16.85
CA LEU A 237 -0.21 -7.61 -15.83
C LEU A 237 -0.24 -6.15 -16.28
N GLN A 238 -0.62 -5.26 -15.37
CA GLN A 238 -0.68 -3.81 -15.60
C GLN A 238 0.09 -3.05 -14.50
N PRO A 239 1.06 -2.18 -14.86
CA PRO A 239 1.58 -1.96 -16.21
C PRO A 239 2.23 -3.23 -16.81
N ASP A 240 2.38 -3.28 -18.13
CA ASP A 240 3.07 -4.39 -18.80
C ASP A 240 4.53 -4.42 -18.30
N PRO A 241 4.96 -5.49 -17.62
CA PRO A 241 6.30 -5.55 -17.06
C PRO A 241 7.40 -5.40 -18.12
N ILE A 242 7.24 -6.02 -19.30
CA ILE A 242 8.27 -5.99 -20.35
C ILE A 242 8.43 -4.58 -20.90
N GLU A 243 7.33 -3.93 -21.27
CA GLU A 243 7.35 -2.55 -21.78
C GLU A 243 7.93 -1.60 -20.72
N SER A 244 7.53 -1.81 -19.47
CA SER A 244 7.90 -0.99 -18.33
C SER A 244 9.38 -1.15 -17.92
N ALA A 245 9.97 -2.33 -18.14
CA ALA A 245 11.37 -2.62 -17.86
C ALA A 245 12.29 -2.12 -18.98
N ILE A 246 11.84 -2.17 -20.25
CA ILE A 246 12.57 -1.59 -21.39
C ILE A 246 12.84 -0.11 -21.14
N GLN A 247 11.84 0.61 -20.60
CA GLN A 247 11.90 2.06 -20.38
C GLN A 247 12.27 2.46 -18.95
N CYS A 248 12.81 1.55 -18.14
CA CYS A 248 13.37 1.88 -16.82
C CYS A 248 14.72 2.64 -16.98
N HIS A 249 14.68 3.73 -17.75
CA HIS A 249 15.78 4.54 -18.24
C HIS A 249 16.16 5.67 -17.28
N ASP A 250 15.24 6.07 -16.40
CA ASP A 250 15.43 7.19 -15.49
C ASP A 250 15.69 6.73 -14.05
N LYS A 251 16.63 7.47 -13.44
CA LYS A 251 17.35 7.19 -12.18
C LYS A 251 16.49 6.88 -10.95
N GLU A 252 15.17 6.97 -11.03
CA GLU A 252 14.29 7.08 -9.87
C GLU A 252 13.32 5.93 -9.65
N THR A 253 13.02 5.12 -10.68
CA THR A 253 11.96 4.11 -10.53
C THR A 253 12.41 2.91 -9.70
N LEU A 254 13.71 2.58 -9.73
CA LEU A 254 14.32 1.45 -9.00
C LEU A 254 15.74 1.74 -8.47
N GLY A 255 16.13 3.01 -8.40
CA GLY A 255 17.36 3.47 -7.74
C GLY A 255 18.67 2.99 -8.37
N TYR A 256 18.68 2.69 -9.67
CA TYR A 256 19.91 2.37 -10.39
C TYR A 256 20.27 3.52 -11.33
N ASP A 257 21.47 4.06 -11.13
CA ASP A 257 22.08 4.99 -12.09
C ASP A 257 22.50 4.21 -13.34
N ARG A 258 22.01 4.63 -14.50
CA ARG A 258 22.37 4.06 -15.81
C ARG A 258 23.88 4.09 -16.05
N GLN A 259 24.57 5.11 -15.55
CA GLN A 259 26.02 5.20 -15.64
C GLN A 259 26.71 4.05 -14.89
N HIS A 260 26.16 3.68 -13.73
CA HIS A 260 26.65 2.55 -12.95
C HIS A 260 26.36 1.22 -13.65
N LEU A 261 25.16 1.03 -14.20
CA LEU A 261 24.81 -0.20 -14.94
C LEU A 261 25.71 -0.41 -16.16
N ASN A 262 25.93 0.63 -16.96
CA ASN A 262 26.81 0.57 -18.13
C ASN A 262 28.26 0.27 -17.73
N SER A 263 28.74 0.83 -16.62
CA SER A 263 30.07 0.50 -16.07
C SER A 263 30.15 -0.98 -15.71
N VAL A 264 29.18 -1.49 -14.96
CA VAL A 264 29.16 -2.89 -14.51
C VAL A 264 29.11 -3.85 -15.70
N VAL A 265 28.28 -3.57 -16.71
CA VAL A 265 28.17 -4.44 -17.89
C VAL A 265 29.46 -4.47 -18.69
N ARG A 266 30.13 -3.32 -18.84
CA ARG A 266 31.44 -3.24 -19.47
C ARG A 266 32.50 -4.03 -18.68
N ASP A 267 32.49 -3.91 -17.35
CA ASP A 267 33.42 -4.63 -16.47
C ASP A 267 33.20 -6.15 -16.53
N LEU A 268 31.98 -6.60 -16.82
CA LEU A 268 31.62 -8.00 -17.03
C LEU A 268 31.89 -8.49 -18.48
N GLY A 269 32.50 -7.68 -19.33
CA GLY A 269 32.83 -8.03 -20.72
C GLY A 269 31.68 -7.86 -21.72
N GLY A 270 30.61 -7.17 -21.34
CA GLY A 270 29.55 -6.74 -22.25
C GLY A 270 30.04 -5.66 -23.24
N GLY A 271 29.41 -5.59 -24.40
CA GLY A 271 29.72 -4.61 -25.45
C GLY A 271 29.15 -3.21 -25.18
N ASP A 272 29.24 -2.33 -26.19
CA ASP A 272 28.71 -0.95 -26.15
C ASP A 272 27.21 -0.87 -26.49
N ASP A 273 26.54 -2.01 -26.68
CA ASP A 273 25.11 -2.05 -26.96
C ASP A 273 24.31 -1.46 -25.79
N PRO A 274 23.24 -0.69 -26.05
CA PRO A 274 22.42 -0.12 -25.01
C PRO A 274 21.80 -1.23 -24.15
N VAL A 275 22.21 -1.25 -22.89
CA VAL A 275 21.74 -2.22 -21.91
C VAL A 275 20.29 -1.87 -21.55
N THR A 276 19.34 -2.76 -21.86
CA THR A 276 18.00 -2.73 -21.26
C THR A 276 18.14 -2.78 -19.75
N GLY A 277 17.36 -2.01 -18.99
CA GLY A 277 17.45 -2.01 -17.52
C GLY A 277 17.28 -3.42 -16.94
N PRO A 278 17.81 -3.69 -15.73
CA PRO A 278 17.57 -4.97 -15.09
C PRO A 278 16.06 -5.19 -15.01
N SER A 279 15.56 -6.26 -15.61
CA SER A 279 14.20 -6.74 -15.39
C SER A 279 14.25 -7.85 -14.33
N SER A 280 13.16 -7.99 -13.60
CA SER A 280 12.90 -9.16 -12.76
C SER A 280 13.05 -10.51 -13.51
N THR A 281 12.89 -10.49 -14.84
CA THR A 281 13.00 -11.66 -15.73
C THR A 281 14.43 -12.10 -16.03
N TRP A 282 15.44 -11.32 -15.64
CA TRP A 282 16.85 -11.65 -15.89
C TRP A 282 17.36 -12.80 -15.03
N VAL A 283 16.68 -13.10 -13.94
CA VAL A 283 17.06 -14.18 -13.02
C VAL A 283 16.33 -15.46 -13.41
N ASP A 284 17.07 -16.55 -13.59
CA ASP A 284 16.48 -17.87 -13.76
C ASP A 284 15.81 -18.32 -12.45
N THR A 285 14.49 -18.23 -12.44
CA THR A 285 13.64 -18.58 -11.28
C THR A 285 13.64 -20.08 -10.94
N THR A 286 14.15 -20.93 -11.83
CA THR A 286 14.31 -22.37 -11.56
C THR A 286 15.57 -22.66 -10.75
N VAL A 287 16.60 -21.81 -10.89
CA VAL A 287 17.87 -21.91 -10.17
C VAL A 287 17.83 -21.12 -8.87
N TYR A 288 17.27 -19.91 -8.92
CA TYR A 288 17.18 -19.01 -7.77
C TYR A 288 15.74 -18.95 -7.27
N THR A 289 15.47 -19.59 -6.13
CA THR A 289 14.12 -19.69 -5.55
C THR A 289 13.95 -18.89 -4.25
N GLY A 290 15.05 -18.43 -3.65
CA GLY A 290 15.08 -17.74 -2.37
C GLY A 290 15.17 -16.22 -2.49
N LEU A 291 15.21 -15.52 -1.36
CA LEU A 291 15.54 -14.09 -1.36
C LEU A 291 17.04 -13.89 -1.64
N CYS A 292 17.39 -12.82 -2.35
CA CYS A 292 18.79 -12.39 -2.40
C CYS A 292 19.29 -11.91 -1.02
N ASP A 293 20.59 -12.01 -0.75
CA ASP A 293 21.19 -11.64 0.55
C ASP A 293 20.85 -10.21 0.98
N ALA A 294 20.82 -9.29 0.03
CA ALA A 294 20.46 -7.89 0.24
C ALA A 294 19.00 -7.75 0.75
N MET A 295 18.08 -8.56 0.24
CA MET A 295 16.70 -8.63 0.72
C MET A 295 16.60 -9.25 2.11
N VAL A 296 17.40 -10.29 2.40
CA VAL A 296 17.44 -10.91 3.73
C VAL A 296 17.87 -9.93 4.80
N LEU A 297 18.90 -9.11 4.53
CA LEU A 297 19.36 -8.07 5.45
C LEU A 297 18.28 -7.01 5.70
N LEU A 298 17.58 -6.58 4.65
CA LEU A 298 16.50 -5.61 4.76
C LEU A 298 15.32 -6.15 5.57
N GLU A 299 14.88 -7.39 5.33
CA GLU A 299 13.81 -8.04 6.10
C GLU A 299 14.15 -8.14 7.60
N LYS A 300 15.42 -8.40 7.93
CA LYS A 300 15.91 -8.35 9.32
C LYS A 300 15.81 -6.94 9.90
N GLY A 301 16.15 -5.91 9.13
CA GLY A 301 16.00 -4.50 9.51
C GLY A 301 14.55 -4.12 9.81
N CYS A 302 13.63 -4.39 8.88
CA CYS A 302 12.20 -4.13 9.04
C CYS A 302 11.63 -4.86 10.28
N SER A 303 12.01 -6.13 10.48
CA SER A 303 11.59 -6.92 11.65
C SER A 303 12.17 -6.38 12.96
N THR A 304 13.38 -5.85 12.94
CA THR A 304 14.03 -5.25 14.10
C THR A 304 13.31 -3.97 14.52
N MET A 305 12.96 -3.10 13.57
CA MET A 305 12.16 -1.91 13.83
C MET A 305 10.81 -2.27 14.44
N GLU A 306 10.07 -3.22 13.85
CA GLU A 306 8.80 -3.73 14.39
C GLU A 306 8.93 -4.16 15.86
N ARG A 307 9.94 -4.96 16.19
CA ARG A 307 10.21 -5.40 17.57
C ARG A 307 10.52 -4.25 18.53
N LEU A 308 11.33 -3.28 18.10
CA LEU A 308 11.72 -2.14 18.93
C LEU A 308 10.51 -1.27 19.25
N THR A 309 9.71 -0.92 18.25
CA THR A 309 8.49 -0.14 18.47
C THR A 309 7.48 -0.90 19.29
N ARG A 310 7.31 -2.21 19.09
CA ARG A 310 6.45 -3.01 19.98
C ARG A 310 6.86 -2.91 21.43
N ARG A 311 8.16 -3.02 21.71
CA ARG A 311 8.68 -2.87 23.07
C ARG A 311 8.37 -1.49 23.66
N MET A 312 8.48 -0.43 22.85
CA MET A 312 8.12 0.93 23.28
C MET A 312 6.63 1.05 23.60
N GLU A 313 5.76 0.57 22.72
CA GLU A 313 4.30 0.61 22.89
C GLU A 313 3.83 -0.17 24.12
N VAL A 314 4.35 -1.39 24.31
CA VAL A 314 4.06 -2.20 25.50
C VAL A 314 4.51 -1.48 26.78
N ASN A 315 5.69 -0.85 26.77
CA ASN A 315 6.16 -0.07 27.92
C ASN A 315 5.26 1.16 28.19
N MET A 316 4.80 1.85 27.13
CA MET A 316 3.90 2.98 27.26
C MET A 316 2.54 2.55 27.81
N PHE A 317 1.99 1.43 27.34
CA PHE A 317 0.76 0.84 27.86
C PHE A 317 0.85 0.55 29.37
N PHE A 318 1.93 -0.09 29.83
CA PHE A 318 2.11 -0.36 31.25
C PHE A 318 2.25 0.93 32.09
N ARG A 319 2.98 1.94 31.59
CA ARG A 319 3.14 3.23 32.29
C ARG A 319 1.81 4.00 32.42
N ALA A 320 0.98 3.97 31.37
CA ALA A 320 -0.34 4.60 31.41
C ALA A 320 -1.26 3.91 32.43
N ASN A 321 -1.25 2.58 32.47
CA ASN A 321 -2.12 1.78 33.33
C ASN A 321 -1.63 1.63 34.78
N THR A 322 -0.39 2.00 35.11
CA THR A 322 0.06 2.14 36.50
C THR A 322 -0.43 3.43 37.18
N SER A 323 -1.11 4.31 36.45
CA SER A 323 -1.41 5.68 36.90
C SER A 323 -2.89 6.00 37.13
N GLN A 324 -3.86 5.16 36.71
CA GLN A 324 -5.30 5.34 36.99
C GLN A 324 -6.09 4.01 36.95
N PRO A 325 -7.19 3.85 37.72
CA PRO A 325 -8.04 2.65 37.68
C PRO A 325 -8.84 2.56 36.36
N LEU A 326 -8.99 1.34 35.85
CA LEU A 326 -9.64 0.99 34.58
C LEU A 326 -11.06 1.59 34.44
N PRO A 327 -11.38 2.29 33.33
CA PRO A 327 -12.76 2.67 33.03
C PRO A 327 -13.56 1.46 32.53
N SER A 328 -14.79 1.34 33.03
CA SER A 328 -15.78 0.34 32.67
C SER A 328 -16.08 0.34 31.16
N ARG A 329 -16.02 -0.84 30.53
CA ARG A 329 -16.42 -1.11 29.13
C ARG A 329 -17.77 -0.45 28.80
N ARG A 330 -17.79 0.44 27.81
CA ARG A 330 -19.02 0.87 27.13
C ARG A 330 -19.20 0.01 25.88
N TYR A 331 -19.89 -1.11 26.03
CA TYR A 331 -20.72 -1.64 24.96
C TYR A 331 -22.15 -1.58 25.48
N SER A 332 -22.91 -0.58 25.02
CA SER A 332 -24.36 -0.58 25.18
C SER A 332 -24.96 -1.24 23.94
N ILE A 333 -26.00 -2.05 24.22
CA ILE A 333 -26.76 -2.92 23.32
C ILE A 333 -27.28 -2.17 22.08
#